data_AF-A0A924LS79-F1
#
_entry.id   AF-A0A924LS79-F1
#
_cell.length_a   1.000
_cell.length_b   1.000
_cell.length_c   1.000
_cell.angle_alpha   90.00
_cell.angle_beta   90.00
_cell.angle_gamma   90.00
#
_symmetry.space_group_name_H-M   'P 1'
#
loop_
_entity.id
_entity.type
_entity.pdbx_description
1 polymer ?
#
loop_
_entity_poly.entity_id
_entity_poly.type
_entity_poly.pdbx_seq_one_letter_code
_entity_poly.pdbx_strand_id
1 'polypeptide(L)'
;MKKLLLILLLLVKTAFFGQISSLNSDCSGNTFNLNSKIPELLVNQNPNNSTVTFYLTFFDAVAMTNPIVNASAFVGTNGQEIYANVQNNVNGLSSQYGFSLVVTNSNLVVTTAIISPVTCTNGGTIQASPSGGSGNYTYTLLYYGMSSPSGLFSNLNAGNYTI
;
A
#
# COMPACT_ATOMS: atom_id res chain seq x y z
N MET A 1 48.19 20.12 -8.17
CA MET A 1 46.98 19.31 -8.47
C MET A 1 46.21 18.81 -7.22
N LYS A 2 46.47 19.32 -5.99
CA LYS A 2 45.70 18.93 -4.78
C LYS A 2 44.58 19.90 -4.39
N LYS A 3 44.62 21.17 -4.84
CA LYS A 3 43.55 22.16 -4.59
C LYS A 3 42.34 22.00 -5.53
N LEU A 4 42.53 21.39 -6.70
CA LEU A 4 41.46 21.14 -7.67
C LEU A 4 40.60 19.91 -7.29
N LEU A 5 41.20 18.92 -6.61
CA LEU A 5 40.50 17.72 -6.12
C LEU A 5 39.57 18.04 -4.93
N LEU A 6 39.93 19.02 -4.09
CA LEU A 6 39.12 19.45 -2.95
C LEU A 6 37.90 20.29 -3.38
N ILE A 7 38.01 21.06 -4.47
CA ILE A 7 36.88 21.82 -5.04
C ILE A 7 35.93 20.89 -5.80
N LEU A 8 36.45 19.83 -6.44
CA LEU A 8 35.62 18.81 -7.08
C LEU A 8 34.87 17.93 -6.05
N LEU A 9 35.46 17.67 -4.89
CA LEU A 9 34.76 17.04 -3.75
C LEU A 9 33.76 17.99 -3.06
N LEU A 10 33.94 19.32 -3.15
CA LEU A 10 33.00 20.31 -2.59
C LEU A 10 31.74 20.50 -3.44
N LEU A 11 31.75 20.08 -4.71
CA LEU A 11 30.59 20.12 -5.61
C LEU A 11 29.71 18.87 -5.54
N VAL A 12 30.19 17.80 -4.91
CA VAL A 12 29.31 16.70 -4.48
C VAL A 12 28.76 17.10 -3.13
N LYS A 13 27.70 17.93 -3.12
CA LYS A 13 26.78 17.92 -1.98
C LYS A 13 26.38 16.46 -1.80
N THR A 14 26.94 15.80 -0.79
CA THR A 14 26.47 14.48 -0.37
C THR A 14 25.05 14.69 0.13
N ALA A 15 24.08 14.53 -0.77
CA ALA A 15 22.69 14.40 -0.40
C ALA A 15 22.62 13.09 0.39
N PHE A 16 22.59 13.21 1.70
CA PHE A 16 22.27 12.10 2.57
C PHE A 16 20.80 11.78 2.31
N PHE A 17 20.53 10.66 1.65
CA PHE A 17 19.17 10.25 1.38
C PHE A 17 18.53 9.75 2.67
N GLY A 18 17.37 10.28 3.01
CA GLY A 18 16.46 9.56 3.90
C GLY A 18 15.81 8.45 3.09
N GLN A 19 16.04 7.19 3.46
CA GLN A 19 15.13 6.12 3.05
C GLN A 19 13.91 6.18 3.96
N ILE A 20 12.72 6.11 3.37
CA ILE A 20 11.46 5.98 4.12
C ILE A 20 10.87 4.59 3.91
N SER A 21 9.86 4.22 4.69
CA SER A 21 9.24 2.90 4.59
C SER A 21 8.72 2.62 3.16
N SER A 22 8.78 1.37 2.72
CA SER A 22 8.23 0.97 1.42
C SER A 22 6.74 1.26 1.33
N LEU A 23 6.24 1.51 0.13
CA LEU A 23 4.80 1.64 -0.12
C LEU A 23 4.26 0.31 -0.60
N ASN A 24 3.42 -0.32 0.22
CA ASN A 24 2.83 -1.61 -0.10
C ASN A 24 1.50 -1.38 -0.82
N SER A 25 1.27 -2.11 -1.92
CA SER A 25 -0.08 -2.34 -2.43
C SER A 25 -0.56 -3.71 -1.97
N ASP A 26 -1.82 -3.76 -1.52
CA ASP A 26 -2.52 -5.02 -1.28
C ASP A 26 -2.85 -5.68 -2.64
N CYS A 27 -3.61 -6.79 -2.61
CA CYS A 27 -4.08 -7.52 -3.79
C CYS A 27 -4.91 -6.68 -4.81
N SER A 28 -5.07 -5.38 -4.60
CA SER A 28 -5.69 -4.39 -5.50
C SER A 28 -4.90 -4.11 -6.79
N GLY A 29 -3.76 -4.78 -6.97
CA GLY A 29 -2.95 -4.74 -8.18
C GLY A 29 -1.78 -3.76 -8.11
N ASN A 30 -1.32 -3.32 -9.28
CA ASN A 30 -0.12 -2.52 -9.48
C ASN A 30 -0.33 -1.01 -9.25
N THR A 31 -1.42 -0.61 -8.57
CA THR A 31 -1.79 0.79 -8.36
C THR A 31 -1.42 1.23 -6.95
N PHE A 32 -0.73 2.36 -6.83
CA PHE A 32 -0.18 2.90 -5.59
C PHE A 32 -0.63 4.35 -5.37
N ASN A 33 -1.05 4.66 -4.15
CA ASN A 33 -1.28 6.04 -3.73
C ASN A 33 0.00 6.59 -3.08
N LEU A 34 0.85 7.26 -3.86
CA LEU A 34 2.11 7.85 -3.40
C LEU A 34 1.88 8.94 -2.34
N ASN A 35 0.75 9.65 -2.40
CA ASN A 35 0.41 10.70 -1.44
C ASN A 35 0.27 10.16 -0.01
N SER A 36 0.06 8.85 0.16
CA SER A 36 0.06 8.21 1.49
C SER A 36 1.41 8.31 2.22
N LYS A 37 2.51 8.59 1.51
CA LYS A 37 3.84 8.82 2.10
C LYS A 37 4.08 10.25 2.58
N ILE A 38 3.22 11.20 2.23
CA ILE A 38 3.38 12.61 2.62
C ILE A 38 3.48 12.81 4.14
N PRO A 39 2.66 12.15 4.99
CA PRO A 39 2.80 12.30 6.44
C PRO A 39 4.17 11.88 6.98
N GLU A 40 4.75 10.80 6.45
CA GLU A 40 6.09 10.31 6.82
C GLU A 40 7.19 11.26 6.32
N LEU A 41 7.04 11.80 5.10
CA LEU A 41 7.96 12.75 4.49
C LEU A 41 7.99 14.11 5.21
N LEU A 42 6.91 14.46 5.93
CA LEU A 42 6.74 15.76 6.59
C LEU A 42 6.84 15.71 8.12
N VAL A 43 7.26 14.59 8.72
CA VAL A 43 7.31 14.40 10.20
C VAL A 43 7.97 15.57 10.95
N ASN A 44 8.98 16.21 10.35
CA ASN A 44 9.71 17.34 10.94
C ASN A 44 9.63 18.63 10.10
N GLN A 45 8.59 18.76 9.27
CA GLN A 45 8.39 19.92 8.39
C GLN A 45 7.00 20.51 8.64
N ASN A 46 6.84 21.82 8.40
CA ASN A 46 5.51 22.43 8.41
C ASN A 46 4.79 22.11 7.09
N PRO A 47 3.66 21.38 7.10
CA PRO A 47 2.96 20.99 5.88
C PRO A 47 2.43 22.18 5.06
N ASN A 48 2.12 23.31 5.69
CA ASN A 48 1.63 24.50 4.98
C ASN A 48 2.74 25.22 4.20
N ASN A 49 3.99 24.98 4.58
CA ASN A 49 5.17 25.61 3.99
C ASN A 49 6.01 24.60 3.20
N SER A 50 5.47 23.43 2.89
CA SER A 50 6.21 22.37 2.22
C SER A 50 5.43 21.84 1.02
N THR A 51 6.14 21.61 -0.08
CA THR A 51 5.62 21.00 -1.29
C THR A 51 6.28 19.63 -1.47
N VAL A 52 5.48 18.58 -1.67
CA VAL A 52 5.98 17.23 -1.96
C VAL A 52 5.63 16.87 -3.40
N THR A 53 6.63 16.48 -4.18
CA THR A 53 6.49 15.99 -5.56
C THR A 53 7.21 14.67 -5.74
N PHE A 54 6.67 13.78 -6.59
CA PHE A 54 7.21 12.44 -6.82
C PHE A 54 7.77 12.28 -8.23
N TYR A 55 8.78 11.43 -8.39
CA TYR A 55 9.56 11.24 -9.61
C TYR A 55 10.01 9.79 -9.79
N LEU A 56 10.26 9.39 -11.04
CA LEU A 56 10.75 8.06 -11.38
C LEU A 56 12.28 7.93 -11.23
N THR A 57 13.00 9.04 -11.31
CA THR A 57 14.46 9.05 -11.18
C THR A 57 14.90 10.04 -10.13
N PHE A 58 16.03 9.75 -9.50
CA PHE A 58 16.65 10.69 -8.57
C PHE A 58 17.04 12.01 -9.25
N PHE A 59 17.55 11.94 -10.48
CA PHE A 59 17.97 13.14 -11.21
C PHE A 59 16.79 14.09 -11.44
N ASP A 60 15.65 13.55 -11.86
CA ASP A 60 14.41 14.31 -12.00
C ASP A 60 13.93 14.89 -10.67
N ALA A 61 14.06 14.15 -9.56
CA ALA A 61 13.71 14.66 -8.24
C ALA A 61 14.61 15.83 -7.79
N VAL A 62 15.90 15.81 -8.11
CA VAL A 62 16.82 16.92 -7.81
C VAL A 62 16.57 18.12 -8.73
N ALA A 63 16.40 17.87 -10.02
CA ALA A 63 16.14 18.90 -11.03
C ALA A 63 14.70 19.44 -10.97
N MET A 64 13.81 18.76 -10.24
CA MET A 64 12.36 19.00 -10.20
C MET A 64 11.70 18.96 -11.59
N THR A 65 12.18 18.08 -12.47
CA THR A 65 11.69 17.88 -13.84
C THR A 65 10.87 16.60 -13.95
N ASN A 66 9.94 16.51 -14.92
CA ASN A 66 9.15 15.30 -15.17
C ASN A 66 8.44 14.69 -13.93
N PRO A 67 7.67 15.48 -13.16
CA PRO A 67 6.97 14.95 -11.97
C PRO A 67 5.90 13.92 -12.36
N ILE A 68 5.68 12.94 -11.49
CA ILE A 68 4.57 11.99 -11.58
C ILE A 68 3.26 12.75 -11.33
N VAL A 69 2.44 12.86 -12.37
CA VAL A 69 1.18 13.64 -12.33
C VAL A 69 0.09 12.92 -11.52
N ASN A 70 -0.09 11.62 -11.71
CA ASN A 70 -1.14 10.84 -11.04
C ASN A 70 -0.62 10.16 -9.76
N ALA A 71 -0.17 10.95 -8.78
CA ALA A 71 0.40 10.43 -7.54
C ALA A 71 -0.59 9.66 -6.66
N SER A 72 -1.91 9.91 -6.77
CA SER A 72 -2.94 9.21 -6.00
C SER A 72 -3.26 7.80 -6.52
N ALA A 73 -2.94 7.50 -7.78
CA ALA A 73 -3.23 6.24 -8.43
C ALA A 73 -2.12 5.88 -9.44
N PHE A 74 -0.88 5.95 -9.00
CA PHE A 74 0.29 5.64 -9.83
C PHE A 74 0.34 4.14 -10.13
N VAL A 75 0.46 3.78 -11.40
CA VAL A 75 0.61 2.37 -11.80
C VAL A 75 2.10 2.05 -11.91
N GLY A 76 2.59 1.22 -10.98
CA GLY A 76 4.00 0.85 -10.85
C GLY A 76 4.24 -0.65 -10.87
N THR A 77 5.48 -1.09 -10.68
CA THR A 77 5.84 -2.51 -10.60
C THR A 77 6.44 -2.87 -9.25
N ASN A 78 6.37 -4.16 -8.88
CA ASN A 78 6.98 -4.64 -7.66
C ASN A 78 8.51 -4.42 -7.67
N GLY A 79 9.03 -3.80 -6.61
CA GLY A 79 10.44 -3.44 -6.48
C GLY A 79 10.82 -2.12 -7.17
N GLN A 80 9.89 -1.42 -7.82
CA GLN A 80 10.17 -0.13 -8.44
C GLN A 80 10.51 0.91 -7.38
N GLU A 81 11.58 1.68 -7.60
CA GLU A 81 11.92 2.83 -6.76
C GLU A 81 11.18 4.09 -7.22
N ILE A 82 10.70 4.85 -6.24
CA ILE A 82 10.12 6.18 -6.40
C ILE A 82 10.90 7.17 -5.57
N TYR A 83 11.10 8.35 -6.13
CA TYR A 83 11.83 9.44 -5.50
C TYR A 83 10.90 10.60 -5.18
N ALA A 84 10.94 11.09 -3.94
CA ALA A 84 10.19 12.28 -3.53
C ALA A 84 11.15 13.47 -3.37
N ASN A 85 10.73 14.65 -3.82
CA ASN A 85 11.31 15.94 -3.45
C ASN A 85 10.39 16.59 -2.42
N VAL A 86 10.95 16.96 -1.27
CA VAL A 86 10.28 17.77 -0.26
C VAL A 86 10.93 19.15 -0.29
N GLN A 87 10.23 20.13 -0.86
CA GLN A 87 10.67 21.52 -0.95
C GLN A 87 10.03 22.37 0.15
N ASN A 88 10.83 23.13 0.88
CA ASN A 88 10.34 24.14 1.80
C ASN A 88 10.12 25.47 1.06
N ASN A 89 8.87 25.94 1.04
CA ASN A 89 8.42 27.11 0.28
C ASN A 89 8.87 28.44 0.90
N VAL A 90 9.42 28.44 2.11
CA VAL A 90 9.94 29.66 2.78
C VAL A 90 11.39 29.92 2.39
N ASN A 91 12.22 28.88 2.37
CA ASN A 91 13.67 29.02 2.14
C ASN A 91 14.17 28.39 0.82
N GLY A 92 13.29 27.72 0.07
CA GLY A 92 13.59 27.08 -1.21
C GLY A 92 14.47 25.83 -1.11
N LEU A 93 14.78 25.35 0.10
CA LEU A 93 15.59 24.15 0.28
C LEU A 93 14.77 22.91 -0.02
N SER A 94 15.37 21.96 -0.75
CA SER A 94 14.77 20.67 -1.05
C SER A 94 15.56 19.53 -0.42
N SER A 95 14.83 18.52 0.05
CA SER A 95 15.37 17.22 0.49
C SER A 95 14.80 16.12 -0.38
N GLN A 96 15.62 15.12 -0.74
CA GLN A 96 15.20 13.98 -1.56
C GLN A 96 15.13 12.71 -0.73
N TYR A 97 14.10 11.92 -1.01
CA TYR A 97 13.84 10.64 -0.35
C TYR A 97 13.56 9.57 -1.41
N GLY A 98 13.98 8.34 -1.12
CA GLY A 98 13.70 7.16 -1.96
C GLY A 98 12.87 6.14 -1.19
N PHE A 99 11.93 5.50 -1.87
CA PHE A 99 11.21 4.34 -1.35
C PHE A 99 10.85 3.37 -2.47
N SER A 100 10.76 2.08 -2.10
CA SER A 100 10.36 1.03 -3.03
C SER A 100 8.85 0.79 -2.98
N LEU A 101 8.28 0.48 -4.14
CA LEU A 101 6.94 -0.07 -4.28
C LEU A 101 7.00 -1.58 -4.03
N VAL A 102 6.11 -2.09 -3.19
CA VAL A 102 6.04 -3.52 -2.88
C VAL A 102 4.62 -4.00 -3.16
N VAL A 103 4.49 -4.96 -4.07
CA VAL A 103 3.21 -5.64 -4.31
C VAL A 103 3.15 -6.83 -3.36
N THR A 104 2.27 -6.75 -2.36
CA THR A 104 2.03 -7.86 -1.44
C THR A 104 0.84 -8.68 -1.91
N ASN A 105 1.10 -9.93 -2.28
CA ASN A 105 0.04 -10.90 -2.52
C ASN A 105 -0.30 -11.56 -1.19
N SER A 106 -1.46 -11.25 -0.63
CA SER A 106 -1.98 -12.02 0.49
C SER A 106 -2.66 -13.28 -0.04
N ASN A 107 -2.19 -14.44 0.39
CA ASN A 107 -2.83 -15.72 0.09
C ASN A 107 -4.28 -15.69 0.54
N LEU A 108 -5.19 -16.19 -0.31
CA LEU A 108 -6.58 -16.38 0.08
C LEU A 108 -6.65 -17.48 1.13
N VAL A 109 -7.16 -17.15 2.31
CA VAL A 109 -7.46 -18.09 3.39
C VAL A 109 -8.93 -17.91 3.74
N VAL A 110 -9.68 -19.00 3.79
CA VAL A 110 -11.07 -18.98 4.26
C VAL A 110 -11.12 -19.58 5.66
N THR A 111 -11.70 -18.82 6.58
CA THR A 111 -11.95 -19.27 7.95
C THR A 111 -13.44 -19.52 8.11
N THR A 112 -13.81 -20.59 8.80
CA THR A 112 -15.21 -20.92 9.10
C THR A 112 -15.43 -20.90 10.61
N ALA A 113 -16.56 -20.34 11.03
CA ALA A 113 -16.93 -20.23 12.43
C ALA A 113 -18.41 -20.60 12.64
N ILE A 114 -18.70 -21.24 13.77
CA ILE A 114 -20.07 -21.41 14.26
C ILE A 114 -20.45 -20.14 15.02
N ILE A 115 -21.42 -19.40 14.51
CA ILE A 115 -21.93 -18.18 15.16
C ILE A 115 -23.00 -18.52 16.18
N SER A 116 -23.90 -19.44 15.82
CA SER A 116 -24.90 -19.98 16.76
C SER A 116 -25.02 -21.50 16.57
N PRO A 117 -24.88 -22.30 17.64
CA PRO A 117 -25.09 -23.73 17.55
C PRO A 117 -26.56 -24.05 17.27
N VAL A 118 -26.80 -25.21 16.67
CA VAL A 118 -28.16 -25.76 16.53
C VAL A 118 -28.71 -26.08 17.91
N THR A 119 -29.96 -25.69 18.18
CA THR A 119 -30.69 -26.09 19.39
C THR A 119 -31.87 -26.97 19.02
N CYS A 120 -32.58 -27.51 20.02
CA CYS A 120 -33.77 -28.35 19.78
C CYS A 120 -34.90 -27.60 19.04
N THR A 121 -34.90 -26.27 19.07
CA THR A 121 -35.98 -25.43 18.52
C THR A 121 -35.53 -24.52 17.39
N ASN A 122 -34.23 -24.24 17.26
CA ASN A 122 -33.70 -23.28 16.30
C ASN A 122 -32.54 -23.87 15.50
N GLY A 123 -32.48 -23.54 14.21
CA GLY A 123 -31.34 -23.88 13.36
C GLY A 123 -30.06 -23.12 13.76
N GLY A 124 -28.93 -23.69 13.36
CA GLY A 124 -27.61 -23.12 13.57
C GLY A 124 -27.25 -22.06 12.53
N THR A 125 -26.24 -21.26 12.85
CA THR A 125 -25.67 -20.25 11.96
C THR A 125 -24.16 -20.44 11.89
N ILE A 126 -23.64 -20.49 10.66
CA ILE A 126 -22.19 -20.51 10.39
C ILE A 126 -21.82 -19.31 9.52
N GLN A 127 -20.57 -18.89 9.65
CA GLN A 127 -19.98 -17.81 8.87
C GLN A 127 -18.68 -18.30 8.23
N ALA A 128 -18.54 -18.12 6.92
CA ALA A 128 -17.26 -18.17 6.23
C ALA A 128 -16.73 -16.74 6.04
N SER A 129 -15.50 -16.51 6.44
CA SER A 129 -14.84 -15.21 6.33
C SER A 129 -13.51 -15.37 5.59
N PRO A 130 -13.32 -14.64 4.47
CA PRO A 130 -12.08 -14.70 3.71
C PRO A 130 -11.05 -13.76 4.36
N SER A 131 -9.79 -14.08 4.18
CA SER A 131 -8.66 -13.18 4.42
C SER A 131 -7.73 -13.26 3.23
N GLY A 132 -7.15 -12.13 2.83
CA GLY A 132 -6.35 -12.03 1.62
C GLY A 132 -7.17 -12.12 0.34
N GLY A 133 -6.49 -12.35 -0.79
CA GLY A 133 -7.07 -12.31 -2.14
C GLY A 133 -7.65 -10.93 -2.51
N SER A 134 -8.13 -10.78 -3.74
CA SER A 134 -8.91 -9.60 -4.15
C SER A 134 -10.13 -9.99 -4.97
N GLY A 135 -11.12 -9.09 -4.97
CA GLY A 135 -12.37 -9.27 -5.69
C GLY A 135 -13.55 -9.61 -4.78
N ASN A 136 -14.71 -9.84 -5.41
CA ASN A 136 -15.93 -10.23 -4.72
C ASN A 136 -15.93 -11.74 -4.48
N TYR A 137 -16.17 -12.15 -3.24
CA TYR A 137 -16.29 -13.55 -2.87
C TYR A 137 -17.74 -14.00 -2.90
N THR A 138 -17.99 -15.21 -3.38
CA THR A 138 -19.28 -15.89 -3.26
C THR A 138 -19.05 -17.23 -2.60
N TYR A 139 -19.77 -17.49 -1.51
CA TYR A 139 -19.69 -18.75 -0.76
C TYR A 139 -20.82 -19.66 -1.19
N THR A 140 -20.56 -20.96 -1.32
CA THR A 140 -21.60 -21.94 -1.65
C THR A 140 -21.51 -23.12 -0.71
N LEU A 141 -22.60 -23.44 -0.01
CA LEU A 141 -22.72 -24.70 0.70
C LEU A 141 -22.78 -25.84 -0.31
N LEU A 142 -21.70 -26.62 -0.38
CA LEU A 142 -21.63 -27.80 -1.24
C LEU A 142 -22.72 -28.80 -0.86
N TYR A 143 -23.19 -29.55 -1.86
CA TYR A 143 -24.33 -30.48 -1.78
C TYR A 143 -25.72 -29.84 -1.54
N TYR A 144 -25.79 -28.66 -0.91
CA TYR A 144 -27.03 -27.94 -0.65
C TYR A 144 -27.31 -26.81 -1.67
N GLY A 145 -26.29 -26.34 -2.38
CA GLY A 145 -26.42 -25.34 -3.45
C GLY A 145 -26.79 -23.93 -2.98
N MET A 146 -26.83 -23.70 -1.67
CA MET A 146 -27.11 -22.38 -1.09
C MET A 146 -25.89 -21.49 -1.25
N SER A 147 -26.07 -20.32 -1.86
CA SER A 147 -25.01 -19.33 -2.01
C SER A 147 -25.27 -18.09 -1.16
N SER A 148 -24.21 -17.47 -0.67
CA SER A 148 -24.26 -16.26 0.13
C SER A 148 -23.09 -15.35 -0.25
N PRO A 149 -23.32 -14.08 -0.62
CA PRO A 149 -22.24 -13.12 -0.81
C PRO A 149 -21.55 -12.71 0.50
N SER A 150 -22.28 -12.76 1.62
CA SER A 150 -21.74 -12.40 2.94
C SER A 150 -21.00 -13.56 3.61
N GLY A 151 -21.19 -14.79 3.14
CA GLY A 151 -20.66 -16.00 3.78
C GLY A 151 -21.41 -16.43 5.03
N LEU A 152 -22.50 -15.72 5.38
CA LEU A 152 -23.39 -16.09 6.48
C LEU A 152 -24.44 -17.09 5.98
N PHE A 153 -24.56 -18.23 6.66
CA PHE A 153 -25.59 -19.23 6.42
C PHE A 153 -26.33 -19.53 7.72
N SER A 154 -27.63 -19.21 7.76
CA SER A 154 -28.50 -19.36 8.94
C SER A 154 -29.57 -20.43 8.73
N ASN A 155 -30.23 -20.83 9.81
CA ASN A 155 -31.29 -21.85 9.82
C ASN A 155 -30.82 -23.22 9.32
N LEU A 156 -29.56 -23.56 9.58
CA LEU A 156 -28.99 -24.86 9.24
C LEU A 156 -29.42 -25.91 10.25
N ASN A 157 -29.70 -27.12 9.78
CA ASN A 157 -29.96 -28.27 10.65
C ASN A 157 -28.63 -28.80 11.22
N ALA A 158 -28.70 -29.70 12.20
CA ALA A 158 -27.50 -30.39 12.67
C ALA A 158 -26.89 -31.21 11.52
N GLY A 159 -25.59 -31.04 11.27
CA GLY A 159 -24.90 -31.73 10.20
C GLY A 159 -23.49 -31.18 9.94
N ASN A 160 -22.80 -31.82 9.01
CA ASN A 160 -21.51 -31.38 8.51
C ASN A 160 -21.73 -30.59 7.21
N TYR A 161 -21.14 -29.41 7.15
CA TYR A 161 -21.26 -28.50 6.02
C TYR A 161 -19.89 -28.22 5.43
N THR A 162 -19.79 -28.25 4.11
CA THR A 162 -18.60 -27.83 3.37
C THR A 162 -18.95 -26.57 2.58
N ILE A 163 -18.11 -25.56 2.71
CA ILE A 163 -18.23 -24.25 2.05
C ILE A 163 -17.15 -24.13 0.98
#